data_AF-A0A927FR22-F1
#
_entry.id   AF-A0A927FR22-F1
#
_cell.length_a   1.000
_cell.length_b   1.000
_cell.length_c   1.000
_cell.angle_alpha   90.00
_cell.angle_beta   90.00
_cell.angle_gamma   90.00
#
_symmetry.space_group_name_H-M   'P 1'
#
loop_
_entity.id
_entity.type
_entity.pdbx_description
1 polymer ?
#
loop_
_entity_poly.entity_id
_entity_poly.type
_entity_poly.pdbx_seq_one_letter_code
_entity_poly.pdbx_strand_id
1 'polypeptide(L)' 'MTTLYIRDVADDVAQTLKERAAEAGTSLSAYVAVELAKLAARPTNAEVAARLRTQDRADGPSAEDIVAEVGAGRR' A
#
# COMPACT_ATOMS: atom_id res chain seq x y z
N MET A 1 11.06 -14.67 13.18
CA MET A 1 9.86 -13.83 13.38
C MET A 1 10.20 -12.72 14.35
N THR A 2 9.74 -11.50 14.08
CA THR A 2 9.98 -10.34 14.95
C THR A 2 8.69 -10.02 15.70
N THR A 3 8.79 -9.74 16.99
CA THR A 3 7.66 -9.33 17.83
C THR A 3 7.64 -7.82 17.97
N LEU A 4 6.46 -7.22 17.78
CA LEU A 4 6.23 -5.79 18.01
C LEU A 4 5.34 -5.59 19.23
N TYR A 5 5.74 -4.70 20.13
CA TYR A 5 4.93 -4.28 21.27
C TYR A 5 4.47 -2.84 21.05
N ILE A 6 3.15 -2.63 20.99
CA ILE A 6 2.53 -1.32 20.76
C ILE A 6 2.03 -0.81 22.12
N ARG A 7 2.48 0.38 22.52
CA ARG A 7 2.09 1.05 23.76
C ARG A 7 1.05 2.13 23.50
N ASP A 8 0.34 2.49 24.56
CA ASP A 8 -0.55 3.66 24.58
C ASP A 8 -1.63 3.63 23.48
N VAL A 9 -2.15 2.43 23.20
CA VAL A 9 -3.30 2.26 22.30
C VAL A 9 -4.56 2.64 23.06
N ALA A 10 -5.32 3.59 22.52
CA ALA A 10 -6.59 4.01 23.10
C ALA A 10 -7.57 2.82 23.18
N ASP A 11 -8.36 2.77 24.26
CA ASP A 11 -9.24 1.63 24.54
C ASP A 11 -10.29 1.40 23.44
N ASP A 12 -10.81 2.47 22.86
CA ASP A 12 -11.77 2.45 21.75
C ASP A 12 -11.17 1.85 20.46
N VAL A 13 -9.91 2.19 20.16
CA VAL A 13 -9.15 1.61 19.05
C VAL A 13 -8.92 0.13 19.30
N ALA A 14 -8.49 -0.25 20.51
CA ALA A 14 -8.27 -1.65 20.87
C ALA A 14 -9.56 -2.47 20.76
N GLN A 15 -10.69 -1.90 21.18
CA GLN A 15 -12.00 -2.55 21.09
C GLN A 15 -12.43 -2.75 19.64
N THR A 16 -12.32 -1.72 18.81
CA THR A 16 -12.63 -1.79 17.38
C THR A 16 -11.81 -2.87 16.66
N LEU A 17 -10.52 -2.98 16.98
CA LEU A 17 -9.64 -4.00 16.38
C LEU A 17 -10.00 -5.42 16.85
N LYS A 18 -10.45 -5.60 18.10
CA LYS A 18 -10.92 -6.91 18.59
C LYS A 18 -12.19 -7.35 17.87
N GLU A 19 -13.14 -6.45 17.67
CA GLU A 19 -14.39 -6.72 16.94
C GLU A 19 -14.09 -7.17 15.51
N ARG A 20 -13.25 -6.41 14.79
CA ARG A 20 -12.83 -6.78 13.42
C ARG A 20 -12.06 -8.09 13.36
N ALA A 21 -11.22 -8.37 14.36
CA ALA A 21 -10.51 -9.65 14.44
C ALA A 21 -11.48 -10.82 14.63
N ALA A 22 -12.51 -10.64 15.48
CA ALA A 22 -13.57 -11.61 15.70
C ALA A 22 -14.42 -11.85 14.45
N GLU A 23 -14.81 -10.79 13.73
CA GLU A 23 -15.51 -10.87 12.44
C GLU A 23 -14.69 -11.63 11.40
N ALA A 24 -13.37 -11.44 11.38
CA ALA A 24 -12.45 -12.16 10.50
C ALA A 24 -12.15 -13.60 10.96
N GLY A 25 -12.63 -14.03 12.13
CA GLY A 25 -12.35 -15.36 12.68
C GLY A 25 -10.88 -15.58 13.06
N THR A 26 -10.16 -14.51 13.43
CA THR A 26 -8.72 -14.56 13.73
C THR A 26 -8.42 -13.99 15.12
N SER A 27 -7.24 -14.32 15.67
CA SER A 27 -6.78 -13.64 16.89
C SER A 27 -6.45 -12.18 16.61
N LEU A 28 -6.60 -11.30 17.60
CA LEU A 28 -6.25 -9.88 17.49
C LEU A 28 -4.81 -9.68 16.96
N SER A 29 -3.86 -10.47 17.47
CA SER A 29 -2.46 -10.42 17.03
C SER A 29 -2.29 -10.79 15.56
N ALA A 30 -3.03 -11.80 15.07
CA ALA A 30 -2.96 -12.20 13.67
C ALA A 30 -3.59 -11.15 12.76
N TYR A 31 -4.75 -10.62 13.15
CA TYR A 31 -5.43 -9.54 12.45
C TYR A 31 -4.54 -8.30 12.31
N VAL A 32 -3.97 -7.81 13.42
CA VAL A 32 -3.10 -6.62 13.40
C VAL A 32 -1.82 -6.86 12.61
N ALA A 33 -1.24 -8.06 12.68
CA ALA A 33 -0.06 -8.39 11.85
C ALA A 33 -0.35 -8.27 10.35
N VAL A 34 -1.52 -8.72 9.90
CA VAL A 34 -1.96 -8.57 8.50
C VAL A 34 -2.16 -7.09 8.15
N GLU A 35 -2.79 -6.31 9.01
CA GLU A 35 -2.99 -4.87 8.76
C GLU A 35 -1.67 -4.09 8.72
N LEU A 36 -0.70 -4.42 9.58
CA LEU A 36 0.64 -3.84 9.54
C LEU A 36 1.39 -4.23 8.27
N ALA A 37 1.23 -5.47 7.79
CA ALA A 37 1.82 -5.90 6.52
C ALA A 37 1.23 -5.11 5.33
N LYS A 38 -0.10 -4.88 5.32
CA LYS A 38 -0.75 -4.03 4.31
C LYS A 38 -0.25 -2.59 4.36
N LEU A 39 -0.06 -2.05 5.56
CA LEU A 39 0.50 -0.71 5.75
C LEU A 39 1.92 -0.61 5.17
N ALA A 40 2.78 -1.58 5.49
CA ALA A 40 4.16 -1.62 5.01
C ALA A 40 4.28 -1.88 3.49
N ALA A 41 3.32 -2.58 2.89
CA ALA A 41 3.31 -2.85 1.46
C ALA A 41 3.01 -1.61 0.60
N ARG A 42 2.42 -0.56 1.18
CA ARG A 42 2.08 0.67 0.45
C ARG A 42 3.24 1.67 0.56
N PRO A 43 3.97 1.93 -0.55
CA PRO A 43 5.06 2.90 -0.51
C PRO A 43 4.50 4.31 -0.30
N THR A 44 5.26 5.12 0.42
CA THR A 44 5.01 6.55 0.55
C THR A 44 5.23 7.27 -0.78
N ASN A 45 4.62 8.45 -0.95
CA ASN A 45 4.85 9.27 -2.15
C ASN A 45 6.33 9.62 -2.36
N ALA A 46 7.07 9.82 -1.26
CA ALA A 46 8.50 10.10 -1.30
C ALA A 46 9.31 8.91 -1.85
N GLU A 47 9.01 7.70 -1.39
CA GLU A 47 9.64 6.46 -1.89
C GLU A 47 9.27 6.21 -3.36
N VAL A 48 8.01 6.44 -3.73
CA VAL A 48 7.59 6.38 -5.14
C VAL A 48 8.40 7.36 -5.98
N ALA A 49 8.48 8.63 -5.59
CA ALA A 49 9.24 9.64 -6.33
C ALA A 49 10.73 9.30 -6.42
N ALA A 50 11.33 8.81 -5.33
CA ALA A 50 12.72 8.36 -5.32
C ALA A 50 12.95 7.21 -6.31
N ARG A 51 12.09 6.18 -6.28
CA ARG A 51 12.13 5.06 -7.23
C ARG A 51 11.95 5.53 -8.67
N LEU A 52 11.06 6.49 -8.91
CA LEU A 52 10.83 7.00 -10.26
C LEU A 52 12.06 7.75 -10.79
N ARG A 53 12.80 8.49 -9.95
CA ARG A 53 14.01 9.21 -10.38
C ARG A 53 15.15 8.28 -10.81
N THR A 54 15.23 7.09 -10.23
CA THR A 54 16.32 6.13 -10.53
C THR A 54 15.98 5.17 -11.68
N GLN A 55 14.74 5.19 -12.17
CA GLN A 55 14.34 4.34 -13.30
C GLN A 55 14.74 4.98 -14.63
N ASP A 56 15.53 4.24 -15.40
CA ASP A 56 15.73 4.53 -16.82
C ASP A 56 14.43 4.25 -17.59
N ARG A 57 14.03 5.21 -18.42
CA ARG A 57 12.84 5.17 -19.25
C ARG A 57 13.14 5.49 -20.70
N ALA A 58 14.41 5.39 -21.11
CA ALA A 58 14.83 5.68 -22.48
C ALA A 58 14.08 4.81 -23.50
N ASP A 59 13.75 3.57 -23.16
CA ASP A 59 12.99 2.64 -24.01
C ASP A 59 11.45 2.81 -23.90
N GLY A 60 10.98 3.82 -23.18
CA GLY A 60 9.56 4.12 -23.04
C GLY A 60 8.96 4.79 -24.28
N PRO A 61 7.62 4.74 -24.45
CA PRO A 61 6.96 5.43 -25.55
C PRO A 61 7.16 6.95 -25.44
N SER A 62 7.41 7.58 -26.58
CA SER A 62 7.52 9.03 -26.66
C SER A 62 6.14 9.69 -26.48
N ALA A 63 6.12 11.00 -26.22
CA ALA A 63 4.87 11.75 -26.19
C ALA A 63 4.10 11.66 -27.51
N GLU A 64 4.81 11.55 -28.63
CA GLU A 64 4.24 11.42 -29.97
C GLU A 64 3.54 10.06 -30.14
N ASP A 65 4.18 8.97 -29.70
CA ASP A 65 3.59 7.62 -29.70
C ASP A 65 2.31 7.58 -28.86
N ILE A 66 2.33 8.21 -27.68
CA ILE A 66 1.18 8.27 -26.78
C ILE A 66 0.01 9.04 -27.43
N VAL A 67 0.28 10.21 -28.02
CA VAL A 67 -0.77 11.03 -28.67
C VAL A 67 -1.34 10.31 -29.90
N ALA A 68 -0.48 9.64 -30.69
CA ALA A 68 -0.92 8.86 -31.83
C ALA A 68 -1.90 7.75 -31.43
N GLU A 69 -1.58 6.97 -30.39
CA GLU A 69 -2.46 5.89 -29.93
C GLU A 69 -3.77 6.39 -29.30
N VAL A 70 -3.72 7.45 -28.51
CA VAL A 70 -4.94 8.07 -27.97
C VAL A 70 -5.85 8.57 -29.11
N GLY A 71 -5.25 9.07 -30.20
CA GLY A 71 -5.98 9.49 -31.40
C GLY A 71 -6.58 8.31 -32.18
N ALA A 72 -5.87 7.18 -32.28
CA ALA A 72 -6.33 5.98 -32.96
C ALA A 72 -7.55 5.35 -32.27
N GLY A 73 -7.57 5.30 -30.93
CA GLY A 73 -8.69 4.74 -30.17
C GLY A 73 -9.99 5.58 -30.18
N ARG A 74 -9.97 6.80 -30.75
CA ARG A 74 -11.15 7.66 -30.89
C ARG A 74 -11.85 7.54 -32.25
N ARG A 75 -11.37 6.67 -33.13
CA ARG A 75 -11.91 6.44 -34.48
C ARG A 75 -12.78 5.19 -34.55
#